data_AF-A0A1Y1WUU7-F1
#
_entry.id   AF-A0A1Y1WUU7-F1
#
_cell.length_a   1.000
_cell.length_b   1.000
_cell.length_c   1.000
_cell.angle_alpha   90.00
_cell.angle_beta   90.00
_cell.angle_gamma   90.00
#
_symmetry.space_group_name_H-M   'P 1'
#
loop_
_entity.id
_entity.type
_entity.pdbx_description
1 polymer ?
#
loop_
_entity_poly.entity_id
_entity_poly.type
_entity_poly.pdbx_seq_one_letter_code
_entity_poly.pdbx_strand_id
1 'polypeptide(L)'
;QQLKTLEIFDRFADIHNSYVPFAHGTPAFLPWHRYFIRLYEYALQLVVPEVVIPYWDWSLDSQAPEKSFIFKIIGGNGQGPKNCVQDGPFANWTVTVPLPHCLTRKFNGEKGRILALWSPESIKFLRDSYETYGTFVSRFEQGPHGVMHQAINGDMVNFFSPNDPVFYLHHGFVDKNWALWQAKAPQNYRDYGG
;
A
#
# COMPACT_ATOMS: atom_id res chain seq x y z
N GLN A 1 5.52 -15.49 6.01
CA GLN A 1 6.32 -16.04 7.12
C GLN A 1 7.73 -16.42 6.67
N GLN A 2 7.94 -17.17 5.59
CA GLN A 2 9.29 -17.59 5.16
C GLN A 2 10.25 -16.42 4.86
N LEU A 3 9.82 -15.39 4.10
CA LEU A 3 10.64 -14.19 3.88
C LEU A 3 11.01 -13.44 5.17
N LYS A 4 10.19 -13.57 6.22
CA LYS A 4 10.45 -12.94 7.52
C LYS A 4 11.52 -13.70 8.30
N THR A 5 11.49 -15.04 8.26
CA THR A 5 12.55 -15.88 8.83
C THR A 5 13.90 -15.65 8.14
N LEU A 6 13.89 -15.30 6.86
CA LEU A 6 15.09 -14.96 6.08
C LEU A 6 15.53 -13.50 6.21
N GLU A 7 14.87 -12.69 7.05
CA GLU A 7 15.10 -11.24 7.21
C GLU A 7 14.94 -10.44 5.89
N ILE A 8 14.37 -11.05 4.85
CA ILE A 8 14.17 -10.40 3.55
C ILE A 8 13.00 -9.42 3.63
N PHE A 9 11.93 -9.78 4.35
CA PHE A 9 10.74 -8.94 4.47
C PHE A 9 11.07 -7.55 5.05
N ASP A 10 11.86 -7.49 6.12
CA ASP A 10 12.15 -6.24 6.82
C ASP A 10 13.03 -5.29 5.99
N ARG A 11 13.89 -5.85 5.14
CA ARG A 11 14.72 -5.06 4.22
C ARG A 11 13.90 -4.22 3.24
N PHE A 12 12.69 -4.65 2.88
CA PHE A 12 11.82 -3.82 2.04
C PHE A 12 11.42 -2.52 2.74
N ALA A 13 11.17 -2.55 4.05
CA ALA A 13 10.88 -1.34 4.81
C ALA A 13 12.10 -0.40 4.87
N ASP A 14 13.30 -0.94 5.08
CA ASP A 14 14.56 -0.17 5.04
C ASP A 14 14.81 0.46 3.66
N ILE A 15 14.65 -0.31 2.58
CA ILE A 15 14.82 0.17 1.21
C ILE A 15 13.82 1.30 0.94
N HIS A 16 12.55 1.11 1.29
CA HIS A 16 11.54 2.13 1.09
C HIS A 16 11.87 3.42 1.82
N ASN A 17 12.23 3.34 3.10
CA ASN A 17 12.66 4.49 3.89
C ASN A 17 13.92 5.18 3.31
N SER A 18 14.89 4.41 2.83
CA SER A 18 16.16 4.96 2.30
C SER A 18 15.99 5.71 0.98
N TYR A 19 14.97 5.37 0.19
CA TYR A 19 14.74 5.93 -1.14
C TYR A 19 13.57 6.92 -1.20
N VAL A 20 13.01 7.33 -0.06
CA VAL A 20 11.90 8.31 0.00
C VAL A 20 12.10 9.53 -0.91
N PRO A 21 13.25 10.24 -0.92
CA PRO A 21 13.43 11.43 -1.76
C PRO A 21 13.33 11.16 -3.27
N PHE A 22 13.49 9.90 -3.68
CA PHE A 22 13.32 9.48 -5.06
C PHE A 22 11.93 8.89 -5.29
N ALA A 23 11.43 8.09 -4.35
CA ALA A 23 10.21 7.32 -4.48
C ALA A 23 8.92 8.13 -4.27
N HIS A 24 8.97 9.28 -3.60
CA HIS A 24 7.78 10.04 -3.21
C HIS A 24 7.90 11.53 -3.58
N GLY A 25 6.80 12.14 -3.98
CA GLY A 25 6.76 13.54 -4.42
C GLY A 25 7.54 13.80 -5.70
N THR A 26 7.82 12.76 -6.48
CA THR A 26 8.56 12.84 -7.75
C THR A 26 7.80 12.10 -8.86
N PRO A 27 8.13 12.35 -10.14
CA PRO A 27 7.62 11.53 -11.24
C PRO A 27 7.96 10.05 -11.12
N ALA A 28 8.97 9.67 -10.34
CA ALA A 28 9.35 8.28 -10.16
C ALA A 28 8.40 7.49 -9.26
N PHE A 29 7.45 8.14 -8.56
CA PHE A 29 6.54 7.47 -7.62
C PHE A 29 5.90 6.19 -8.18
N LEU A 30 5.20 6.26 -9.31
CA LEU A 30 4.54 5.08 -9.89
C LEU A 30 5.51 4.01 -10.39
N PRO A 31 6.52 4.31 -11.24
CA PRO A 31 7.45 3.29 -11.73
C PRO A 31 8.32 2.70 -10.62
N TRP A 32 8.73 3.50 -9.62
CA TRP A 32 9.52 3.02 -8.50
C TRP A 32 8.70 2.03 -7.67
N HIS A 33 7.44 2.34 -7.34
CA HIS A 33 6.59 1.43 -6.57
C HIS A 33 6.20 0.17 -7.37
N ARG A 34 5.96 0.28 -8.70
CA ARG A 34 5.76 -0.89 -9.58
C ARG A 34 6.95 -1.84 -9.50
N TYR A 35 8.17 -1.30 -9.61
CA TYR A 35 9.38 -2.12 -9.53
C TYR A 35 9.58 -2.69 -8.11
N PHE A 36 9.33 -1.88 -7.08
CA PHE A 36 9.44 -2.29 -5.68
C PHE A 36 8.53 -3.47 -5.33
N ILE A 37 7.23 -3.42 -5.69
CA ILE A 37 6.33 -4.55 -5.45
C ILE A 37 6.67 -5.75 -6.34
N ARG A 38 7.21 -5.54 -7.55
CA ARG A 38 7.69 -6.65 -8.40
C ARG A 38 8.88 -7.38 -7.76
N LEU A 39 9.80 -6.66 -7.11
CA LEU A 39 10.90 -7.27 -6.35
C LEU A 39 10.39 -8.05 -5.15
N TYR A 40 9.36 -7.56 -4.46
CA TYR A 40 8.72 -8.30 -3.38
C TYR A 40 8.04 -9.58 -3.88
N GLU A 41 7.32 -9.51 -5.00
CA GLU A 41 6.72 -10.68 -5.65
C GLU A 41 7.80 -11.69 -6.05
N TYR A 42 8.90 -11.22 -6.63
CA TYR A 42 10.03 -12.08 -7.00
C TYR A 42 10.60 -12.79 -5.78
N ALA A 43 10.80 -12.08 -4.66
CA ALA A 43 11.26 -12.69 -3.42
C ALA A 43 10.29 -13.76 -2.91
N LEU A 44 8.97 -13.51 -2.98
CA LEU A 44 7.96 -14.51 -2.63
C LEU A 44 8.03 -15.73 -3.57
N GLN A 45 8.23 -15.52 -4.87
CA GLN A 45 8.32 -16.58 -5.89
C GLN A 45 9.56 -17.47 -5.73
N LEU A 46 10.66 -16.96 -5.15
CA LEU A 46 11.82 -17.79 -4.79
C LEU A 46 11.48 -18.86 -3.74
N VAL A 47 10.35 -18.67 -3.03
CA VAL A 47 9.91 -19.56 -1.95
C VAL A 47 8.64 -20.33 -2.34
N VAL A 48 7.70 -19.66 -3.01
CA VAL A 48 6.44 -20.22 -3.51
C VAL A 48 6.30 -19.81 -4.98
N PRO A 49 6.77 -20.60 -5.95
CA PRO A 49 6.91 -20.18 -7.35
C PRO A 49 5.66 -19.60 -8.01
N GLU A 50 4.47 -20.06 -7.62
CA GLU A 50 3.20 -19.65 -8.22
C GLU A 50 2.55 -18.44 -7.55
N VAL A 51 3.14 -17.92 -6.47
CA VAL A 51 2.57 -16.79 -5.76
C VAL A 51 2.62 -15.52 -6.61
N VAL A 52 1.54 -14.76 -6.53
CA VAL A 52 1.42 -13.42 -7.10
C VAL A 52 0.93 -12.47 -6.03
N ILE A 53 1.25 -11.18 -6.15
CA ILE A 53 0.72 -10.16 -5.25
C ILE A 53 -0.71 -9.81 -5.69
N PRO A 54 -1.74 -10.09 -4.89
CA PRO A 54 -3.08 -9.56 -5.17
C PRO A 54 -3.13 -8.05 -4.87
N TYR A 55 -4.05 -7.34 -5.49
CA TYR A 55 -4.39 -5.97 -5.09
C TYR A 55 -5.62 -5.96 -4.18
N TRP A 56 -5.72 -4.93 -3.32
CA TRP A 56 -6.96 -4.61 -2.62
C TRP A 56 -7.64 -3.41 -3.27
N ASP A 57 -8.78 -3.66 -3.92
CA ASP A 57 -9.65 -2.60 -4.44
C ASP A 57 -10.46 -1.97 -3.31
N TRP A 58 -9.78 -1.17 -2.49
CA TRP A 58 -10.37 -0.52 -1.33
C TRP A 58 -11.48 0.48 -1.68
N SER A 59 -11.66 0.82 -2.96
CA SER A 59 -12.76 1.67 -3.42
C SER A 59 -14.13 0.98 -3.27
N LEU A 60 -14.17 -0.35 -3.44
CA LEU A 60 -15.39 -1.15 -3.26
C LEU A 60 -15.84 -1.19 -1.80
N ASP A 61 -14.90 -1.10 -0.86
CA ASP A 61 -15.15 -1.10 0.58
C ASP A 61 -15.25 0.34 1.15
N SER A 62 -15.28 1.36 0.29
CA SER A 62 -15.04 2.77 0.66
C SER A 62 -15.89 3.32 1.80
N GLN A 63 -17.12 2.82 2.00
CA GLN A 63 -18.02 3.27 3.07
C GLN A 63 -17.77 2.61 4.43
N ALA A 64 -17.12 1.44 4.45
CA ALA A 64 -16.76 0.74 5.67
C ALA A 64 -15.50 -0.12 5.44
N PRO A 65 -14.32 0.49 5.19
CA PRO A 65 -13.14 -0.24 4.77
C PRO A 65 -12.67 -1.26 5.80
N GLU A 66 -12.92 -1.01 7.10
CA GLU A 66 -12.59 -1.94 8.19
C GLU A 66 -13.35 -3.28 8.08
N LYS A 67 -14.46 -3.32 7.33
CA LYS A 67 -15.25 -4.54 7.10
C LYS A 67 -14.78 -5.34 5.89
N SER A 68 -13.78 -4.83 5.16
CA SER A 68 -13.22 -5.53 4.00
C SER A 68 -12.80 -6.94 4.37
N PHE A 69 -13.01 -7.89 3.45
CA PHE A 69 -12.54 -9.26 3.59
C PHE A 69 -11.01 -9.33 3.78
N ILE A 70 -10.27 -8.34 3.29
CA ILE A 70 -8.82 -8.26 3.47
C ILE A 70 -8.43 -8.33 4.94
N PHE A 71 -9.08 -7.55 5.82
CA PHE A 71 -8.78 -7.55 7.25
C PHE A 71 -9.18 -8.84 7.97
N LYS A 72 -10.00 -9.71 7.36
CA LYS A 72 -10.23 -11.07 7.86
C LYS A 72 -9.06 -12.01 7.57
N ILE A 73 -8.29 -11.73 6.51
CA ILE A 73 -7.14 -12.55 6.10
C ILE A 73 -5.84 -12.05 6.72
N ILE A 74 -5.65 -10.75 6.86
CA ILE A 74 -4.37 -10.14 7.27
C ILE A 74 -4.39 -9.55 8.69
N GLY A 75 -5.42 -9.86 9.48
CA GLY A 75 -5.69 -9.24 10.78
C GLY A 75 -6.31 -7.85 10.64
N GLY A 76 -6.98 -7.39 11.68
CA GLY A 76 -7.73 -6.14 11.71
C GLY A 76 -6.95 -4.98 12.34
N ASN A 77 -7.67 -4.15 13.10
CA ASN A 77 -7.12 -3.01 13.80
C ASN A 77 -6.21 -3.42 14.97
N GLY A 78 -5.29 -2.54 15.34
CA GLY A 78 -4.51 -2.71 16.54
C GLY A 78 -5.32 -2.52 17.82
N GLN A 79 -4.90 -3.18 18.88
CA GLN A 79 -5.55 -3.17 20.20
C GLN A 79 -4.57 -2.82 21.32
N GLY A 80 -5.14 -2.34 22.43
CA GLY A 80 -4.39 -1.97 23.63
C GLY A 80 -3.55 -0.69 23.45
N PRO A 81 -2.75 -0.33 24.46
CA PRO A 81 -2.02 0.94 24.50
C PRO A 81 -0.95 1.08 23.40
N LYS A 82 -0.46 -0.05 22.87
CA LYS A 82 0.55 -0.08 21.80
C LYS A 82 -0.06 -0.19 20.40
N ASN A 83 -1.38 -0.34 20.27
CA ASN A 83 -2.08 -0.58 19.01
C ASN A 83 -1.50 -1.77 18.21
N CYS A 84 -1.12 -2.84 18.90
CA CYS A 84 -0.62 -4.05 18.24
C CYS A 84 -1.77 -4.77 17.54
N VAL A 85 -1.56 -5.24 16.31
CA VAL A 85 -2.46 -6.22 15.68
C VAL A 85 -2.45 -7.49 16.53
N GLN A 86 -3.63 -8.03 16.86
CA GLN A 86 -3.76 -9.19 17.77
C GLN A 86 -4.51 -10.37 17.15
N ASP A 87 -4.92 -10.25 15.89
CA ASP A 87 -5.67 -11.25 15.15
C ASP A 87 -5.05 -11.55 13.77
N GLY A 88 -5.54 -12.62 13.15
CA GLY A 88 -5.02 -13.08 11.87
C GLY A 88 -3.57 -13.61 11.92
N PRO A 89 -2.96 -13.89 10.76
CA PRO A 89 -1.65 -14.52 10.66
C PRO A 89 -0.48 -13.61 11.08
N PHE A 90 -0.76 -12.33 11.37
CA PHE A 90 0.23 -11.31 11.74
C PHE A 90 0.07 -10.81 13.19
N ALA A 91 -0.79 -11.43 14.02
CA ALA A 91 -1.00 -11.06 15.44
C ALA A 91 0.29 -11.02 16.28
N ASN A 92 1.22 -11.95 16.02
CA ASN A 92 2.51 -12.03 16.71
C ASN A 92 3.67 -11.58 15.81
N TRP A 93 3.38 -10.77 14.80
CA TRP A 93 4.40 -10.27 13.89
C TRP A 93 5.31 -9.26 14.61
N THR A 94 6.58 -9.60 14.72
CA THR A 94 7.60 -8.70 15.25
C THR A 94 8.17 -7.89 14.10
N VAL A 95 7.86 -6.61 14.02
CA VAL A 95 8.59 -5.66 13.17
C VAL A 95 9.97 -5.42 13.79
N THR A 96 11.03 -5.46 12.99
CA THR A 96 12.43 -5.32 13.47
C THR A 96 13.07 -4.00 13.04
N VAL A 97 12.50 -3.35 12.04
CA VAL A 97 12.99 -2.11 11.42
C VAL A 97 11.98 -0.99 11.64
N PRO A 98 12.40 0.23 12.02
CA PRO A 98 13.76 0.60 12.42
C PRO A 98 14.13 0.10 13.81
N LEU A 99 13.13 -0.24 14.63
CA LEU A 99 13.30 -0.76 15.98
C LEU A 99 12.32 -1.90 16.23
N PRO A 100 12.67 -2.89 17.08
CA PRO A 100 11.78 -4.00 17.40
C PRO A 100 10.46 -3.56 18.07
N HIS A 101 9.33 -3.95 17.49
CA HIS A 101 7.99 -3.77 18.05
C HIS A 101 6.98 -4.77 17.43
N CYS A 102 5.74 -4.79 17.92
CA CYS A 102 4.66 -5.53 17.27
C CYS A 102 4.20 -4.78 16.01
N LEU A 103 3.64 -5.46 15.00
CA LEU A 103 2.93 -4.77 13.91
C LEU A 103 1.82 -3.88 14.48
N THR A 104 1.81 -2.60 14.11
CA THR A 104 0.84 -1.63 14.60
C THR A 104 -0.12 -1.15 13.54
N ARG A 105 -1.40 -1.04 13.92
CA ARG A 105 -2.45 -0.39 13.12
C ARG A 105 -3.33 0.42 14.05
N LYS A 106 -3.76 1.60 13.61
CA LYS A 106 -4.64 2.47 14.41
C LYS A 106 -5.65 3.14 13.49
N PHE A 107 -6.66 2.37 13.09
CA PHE A 107 -7.68 2.83 12.16
C PHE A 107 -8.21 4.21 12.57
N ASN A 108 -8.25 5.13 11.61
CA ASN A 108 -8.39 6.57 11.86
C ASN A 108 -9.81 7.01 12.24
N GLY A 109 -10.79 6.09 12.26
CA GLY A 109 -12.15 6.34 12.67
C GLY A 109 -12.44 5.92 14.11
N GLU A 110 -13.58 6.38 14.62
CA GLU A 110 -14.03 6.03 15.97
C GLU A 110 -14.38 4.55 16.08
N LYS A 111 -14.21 3.99 17.30
CA LYS A 111 -14.60 2.61 17.64
C LYS A 111 -13.97 1.56 16.70
N GLY A 112 -12.74 1.82 16.25
CA GLY A 112 -11.99 0.91 15.39
C GLY A 112 -12.50 0.85 13.95
N ARG A 113 -13.18 1.90 13.47
CA ARG A 113 -13.59 2.05 12.07
C ARG A 113 -12.51 2.75 11.26
N ILE A 114 -12.60 2.61 9.94
CA ILE A 114 -11.83 3.43 9.00
C ILE A 114 -12.77 4.51 8.43
N LEU A 115 -12.31 5.75 8.35
CA LEU A 115 -13.06 6.82 7.68
C LEU A 115 -13.25 6.51 6.20
N ALA A 116 -14.28 7.10 5.58
CA ALA A 116 -14.59 6.79 4.19
C ALA A 116 -13.40 7.03 3.25
N LEU A 117 -13.14 6.05 2.37
CA LEU A 117 -12.13 6.14 1.32
C LEU A 117 -12.76 6.65 0.03
N TRP A 118 -11.93 6.80 -1.01
CA TRP A 118 -12.42 7.20 -2.32
C TRP A 118 -13.26 6.07 -2.93
N SER A 119 -14.47 6.40 -3.39
CA SER A 119 -15.36 5.44 -4.07
C SER A 119 -14.86 5.06 -5.46
N PRO A 120 -15.42 4.02 -6.09
CA PRO A 120 -15.04 3.61 -7.44
C PRO A 120 -15.24 4.76 -8.46
N GLU A 121 -16.29 5.56 -8.28
CA GLU A 121 -16.60 6.71 -9.13
C GLU A 121 -15.57 7.81 -8.96
N SER A 122 -15.14 8.12 -7.72
CA SER A 122 -14.11 9.13 -7.46
C SER A 122 -12.74 8.71 -8.02
N ILE A 123 -12.38 7.44 -7.90
CA ILE A 123 -11.15 6.90 -8.48
C ILE A 123 -11.20 6.95 -10.01
N LYS A 124 -12.34 6.57 -10.61
CA LYS A 124 -12.54 6.69 -12.06
C LYS A 124 -12.47 8.15 -12.51
N PHE A 125 -13.14 9.06 -11.81
CA PHE A 125 -13.12 10.49 -12.11
C PHE A 125 -11.70 11.05 -12.09
N LEU A 126 -10.89 10.70 -11.09
CA LEU A 126 -9.49 11.11 -11.02
C LEU A 126 -8.70 10.60 -12.23
N ARG A 127 -8.80 9.32 -12.58
CA ARG A 127 -8.13 8.77 -13.77
C ARG A 127 -8.59 9.47 -15.05
N ASP A 128 -9.88 9.79 -15.15
CA ASP A 128 -10.48 10.36 -16.35
C ASP A 128 -10.10 11.83 -16.53
N SER A 129 -9.91 12.58 -15.43
CA SER A 129 -9.72 14.03 -15.41
C SER A 129 -8.30 14.51 -15.71
N TYR A 130 -7.28 13.68 -15.53
CA TYR A 130 -5.88 14.09 -15.75
C TYR A 130 -5.32 13.45 -17.02
N GLU A 131 -4.89 14.29 -17.96
CA GLU A 131 -4.36 13.88 -19.26
C GLU A 131 -2.85 13.69 -19.26
N THR A 132 -2.12 14.36 -18.38
CA THR A 132 -0.65 14.26 -18.29
C THR A 132 -0.21 13.43 -17.10
N TYR A 133 0.89 12.70 -17.27
CA TYR A 133 1.48 11.85 -16.24
C TYR A 133 1.78 12.64 -14.97
N GLY A 134 2.45 13.79 -15.08
CA GLY A 134 2.86 14.61 -13.93
C GLY A 134 1.69 15.07 -13.06
N THR A 135 0.56 15.44 -13.68
CA THR A 135 -0.64 15.84 -12.91
C THR A 135 -1.34 14.62 -12.32
N PHE A 136 -1.44 13.51 -13.06
CA PHE A 136 -2.01 12.27 -12.57
C PHE A 136 -1.25 11.72 -11.36
N VAL A 137 0.07 11.58 -11.46
CA VAL A 137 0.91 11.00 -10.41
C VAL A 137 0.84 11.82 -9.12
N SER A 138 0.98 13.14 -9.22
CA SER A 138 0.90 14.05 -8.08
C SER A 138 -0.46 13.96 -7.37
N ARG A 139 -1.56 13.90 -8.15
CA ARG A 139 -2.92 13.86 -7.61
C ARG A 139 -3.27 12.51 -7.02
N PHE A 140 -2.79 11.42 -7.62
CA PHE A 140 -3.01 10.08 -7.09
C PHE A 140 -2.23 9.88 -5.79
N GLU A 141 -0.96 10.28 -5.75
CA GLU A 141 -0.10 10.16 -4.57
C GLU A 141 -0.64 10.95 -3.37
N GLN A 142 -1.00 12.22 -3.58
CA GLN A 142 -1.48 13.12 -2.52
C GLN A 142 -2.93 12.85 -2.09
N GLY A 143 -3.75 12.29 -2.98
CA GLY A 143 -5.14 12.00 -2.70
C GLY A 143 -5.33 10.54 -2.27
N PRO A 144 -5.81 9.66 -3.16
CA PRO A 144 -6.20 8.30 -2.81
C PRO A 144 -5.13 7.46 -2.13
N HIS A 145 -3.87 7.55 -2.56
CA HIS A 145 -2.75 6.82 -1.95
C HIS A 145 -2.50 7.28 -0.51
N GLY A 146 -2.26 8.58 -0.31
CA GLY A 146 -2.00 9.13 1.03
C GLY A 146 -3.15 8.91 2.02
N VAL A 147 -4.40 9.05 1.57
CA VAL A 147 -5.59 8.80 2.41
C VAL A 147 -5.64 7.35 2.89
N MET A 148 -5.28 6.37 2.06
CA MET A 148 -5.28 4.96 2.44
C MET A 148 -4.19 4.64 3.48
N HIS A 149 -2.98 5.19 3.31
CA HIS A 149 -1.94 5.10 4.33
C HIS A 149 -2.41 5.66 5.67
N GLN A 150 -2.99 6.86 5.66
CA GLN A 150 -3.55 7.52 6.85
C GLN A 150 -4.72 6.76 7.49
N ALA A 151 -5.53 6.09 6.68
CA ALA A 151 -6.67 5.30 7.12
C ALA A 151 -6.28 4.11 8.01
N ILE A 152 -5.22 3.38 7.64
CA ILE A 152 -4.73 2.26 8.45
C ILE A 152 -3.89 2.75 9.64
N ASN A 153 -3.07 3.79 9.41
CA ASN A 153 -2.21 4.38 10.44
C ASN A 153 -1.20 3.36 11.02
N GLY A 154 -0.59 3.65 12.16
CA GLY A 154 0.45 2.80 12.75
C GLY A 154 1.65 2.71 11.82
N ASP A 155 2.06 1.50 11.47
CA ASP A 155 3.16 1.30 10.52
C ASP A 155 2.85 1.84 9.13
N MET A 156 1.57 1.88 8.72
CA MET A 156 1.19 2.36 7.40
C MET A 156 1.37 3.87 7.18
N VAL A 157 1.64 4.71 8.18
CA VAL A 157 1.82 6.18 7.97
C VAL A 157 3.27 6.66 8.01
N ASN A 158 4.21 5.78 8.36
CA ASN A 158 5.62 6.11 8.32
C ASN A 158 6.24 5.60 7.00
N PHE A 159 7.49 6.01 6.71
CA PHE A 159 8.20 5.52 5.52
C PHE A 159 8.72 4.07 5.66
N PHE A 160 8.40 3.40 6.76
CA PHE A 160 8.58 1.96 6.96
C PHE A 160 7.26 1.20 6.76
N SER A 161 6.26 1.79 6.08
CA SER A 161 4.97 1.18 5.77
C SER A 161 5.02 -0.21 5.11
N PRO A 162 6.07 -0.62 4.36
CA PRO A 162 6.19 -2.00 3.92
C PRO A 162 6.30 -3.05 5.04
N ASN A 163 6.50 -2.62 6.30
CA ASN A 163 6.39 -3.48 7.48
C ASN A 163 4.98 -4.11 7.62
N ASP A 164 3.95 -3.42 7.12
CA ASP A 164 2.60 -3.94 7.08
C ASP A 164 2.34 -4.66 5.75
N PRO A 165 2.00 -5.97 5.76
CA PRO A 165 1.67 -6.73 4.55
C PRO A 165 0.56 -6.10 3.67
N VAL A 166 -0.32 -5.27 4.26
CA VAL A 166 -1.36 -4.55 3.49
C VAL A 166 -0.76 -3.55 2.49
N PHE A 167 0.47 -3.08 2.71
CA PHE A 167 1.21 -2.19 1.81
C PHE A 167 1.24 -2.74 0.38
N TYR A 168 1.57 -4.01 0.21
CA TYR A 168 1.73 -4.62 -1.11
C TYR A 168 0.40 -4.74 -1.84
N LEU A 169 -0.69 -5.01 -1.12
CA LEU A 169 -2.05 -5.03 -1.67
C LEU A 169 -2.51 -3.63 -2.06
N HIS A 170 -2.20 -2.63 -1.23
CA HIS A 170 -2.48 -1.22 -1.50
C HIS A 170 -1.75 -0.76 -2.77
N HIS A 171 -0.43 -0.96 -2.85
CA HIS A 171 0.38 -0.55 -4.00
C HIS A 171 0.07 -1.37 -5.26
N GLY A 172 -0.41 -2.61 -5.14
CA GLY A 172 -1.00 -3.34 -6.27
C GLY A 172 -2.22 -2.62 -6.87
N PHE A 173 -3.05 -1.98 -6.03
CA PHE A 173 -4.18 -1.20 -6.53
C PHE A 173 -3.77 0.17 -7.08
N VAL A 174 -2.75 0.82 -6.48
CA VAL A 174 -2.11 2.01 -7.05
C VAL A 174 -1.60 1.70 -8.46
N ASP A 175 -0.87 0.59 -8.61
CA ASP A 175 -0.29 0.16 -9.87
C ASP A 175 -1.35 -0.18 -10.93
N LYS A 176 -2.40 -0.90 -10.54
CA LYS A 176 -3.57 -1.17 -11.40
C LYS A 176 -4.17 0.13 -11.94
N ASN A 177 -4.33 1.15 -11.10
CA ASN A 177 -4.91 2.42 -11.53
C ASN A 177 -3.99 3.19 -12.50
N TRP A 178 -2.67 3.10 -12.31
CA TRP A 178 -1.73 3.64 -13.29
C TRP A 178 -1.82 2.89 -14.62
N ALA A 179 -1.86 1.55 -14.62
CA ALA A 179 -2.03 0.77 -15.83
C ALA A 179 -3.33 1.11 -16.58
N LEU A 180 -4.44 1.31 -15.85
CA LEU A 180 -5.71 1.76 -16.43
C LEU A 180 -5.61 3.18 -17.01
N TRP A 181 -4.87 4.08 -16.37
CA TRP A 181 -4.61 5.42 -16.92
C TRP A 181 -3.76 5.35 -18.20
N GLN A 182 -2.73 4.50 -18.23
CA GLN A 182 -1.91 4.24 -19.44
C GLN A 182 -2.77 3.70 -20.59
N ALA A 183 -3.75 2.86 -20.29
CA ALA A 183 -4.64 2.26 -21.29
C ALA A 183 -5.68 3.24 -21.88
N LYS A 184 -5.87 4.43 -21.30
CA LYS A 184 -6.84 5.42 -21.81
C LYS A 184 -6.48 5.94 -23.20
N ALA A 185 -5.18 6.11 -23.48
CA ALA A 185 -4.73 6.65 -24.74
C ALA A 185 -3.27 6.24 -25.04
N PRO A 186 -2.89 5.99 -26.31
CA PRO A 186 -1.55 5.50 -26.65
C PRO A 186 -0.39 6.37 -26.16
N GLN A 187 -0.59 7.70 -26.11
CA GLN A 187 0.42 8.64 -25.62
C GLN A 187 0.76 8.43 -24.14
N ASN A 188 -0.22 8.00 -23.32
CA ASN A 188 -0.04 7.80 -21.89
C ASN A 188 0.93 6.65 -21.58
N TYR A 189 1.14 5.72 -22.52
CA TYR A 189 2.07 4.62 -22.33
C TYR A 189 3.53 5.08 -22.17
N ARG A 190 3.88 6.18 -22.83
CA ARG A 190 5.25 6.75 -22.82
C ARG A 190 5.34 8.08 -22.07
N ASP A 191 4.20 8.60 -21.60
CA ASP A 191 4.18 9.87 -20.89
C ASP A 191 4.84 9.73 -19.51
N TYR A 192 5.82 10.61 -19.26
CA TYR A 192 6.61 10.66 -18.04
C TYR A 192 7.17 12.07 -17.89
N GLY A 193 6.96 12.69 -16.73
CA GLY A 193 7.43 14.03 -16.45
C GLY A 193 6.71 14.66 -15.26
N GLY A 194 7.24 15.77 -14.77
CA GLY A 194 6.77 16.46 -13.56
C GLY A 194 7.94 16.95 -12.72
#